data_AF-M9RS11-F1
#
_entry.id   AF-M9RS11-F1
#
_cell.length_a   1.000
_cell.length_b   1.000
_cell.length_c   1.000
_cell.angle_alpha   90.00
_cell.angle_beta   90.00
_cell.angle_gamma   90.00
#
_symmetry.space_group_name_H-M   'P 1'
#
loop_
_entity.id
_entity.type
_entity.pdbx_description
1 polymer ?
#
loop_
_entity_poly.entity_id
_entity_poly.type
_entity_poly.pdbx_seq_one_letter_code
_entity_poly.pdbx_strand_id
1 'polypeptide(L)'
;MQEAVFDFLKIENWFEFWWVALGFVAQAIFASRFIVQWIASEKEARSYVPVAFWYLSISGGLLMLAYAIYRQDPVFILGQSTGVIVYTRNLMLIRRTKHTDADAVHTQK
;
A
#
# COMPACT_ATOMS: atom_id res chain seq x y z
N MET A 1 -21.57 -25.93 7.36
CA MET A 1 -20.61 -24.88 7.75
C MET A 1 -19.83 -24.32 6.56
N GLN A 2 -19.40 -25.13 5.60
CA GLN A 2 -18.76 -24.62 4.38
C GLN A 2 -19.71 -23.71 3.58
N GLU A 3 -20.96 -24.12 3.34
CA GLU A 3 -21.92 -23.33 2.54
C GLU A 3 -22.22 -21.93 3.10
N ALA A 4 -22.27 -21.77 4.43
CA ALA A 4 -22.46 -20.46 5.06
C ALA A 4 -21.29 -19.49 4.83
N VAL A 5 -20.07 -20.01 4.67
CA VAL A 5 -18.89 -19.18 4.36
C VAL A 5 -18.88 -18.78 2.89
N PHE A 6 -19.28 -19.67 1.98
CA PHE A 6 -19.38 -19.39 0.55
C PHE A 6 -20.49 -18.39 0.22
N ASP A 7 -21.67 -18.52 0.84
CA ASP A 7 -22.77 -17.56 0.70
C ASP A 7 -22.44 -16.20 1.33
N PHE A 8 -21.82 -16.18 2.51
CA PHE A 8 -21.44 -14.94 3.18
C PHE A 8 -20.37 -14.15 2.39
N LEU A 9 -19.44 -14.86 1.76
CA LEU A 9 -18.39 -14.26 0.93
C LEU A 9 -18.84 -13.99 -0.51
N LYS A 10 -20.07 -14.40 -0.90
CA LYS A 10 -20.56 -14.37 -2.29
C LYS A 10 -19.53 -14.96 -3.26
N ILE A 11 -19.09 -16.20 -2.97
CA ILE A 11 -18.14 -16.93 -3.80
C ILE A 11 -18.92 -18.00 -4.55
N GLU A 12 -19.28 -17.70 -5.79
CA GLU A 12 -19.99 -18.61 -6.69
C GLU A 12 -19.02 -19.62 -7.33
N ASN A 13 -17.74 -19.26 -7.47
CA ASN A 13 -16.75 -20.05 -8.21
C ASN A 13 -15.35 -20.01 -7.58
N TRP A 14 -14.53 -21.05 -7.86
CA TRP A 14 -13.11 -21.09 -7.46
C TRP A 14 -12.30 -19.89 -7.95
N PHE A 15 -12.69 -19.28 -9.07
CA PHE A 15 -12.09 -18.05 -9.56
C PHE A 15 -12.31 -16.87 -8.61
N GLU A 16 -13.53 -16.71 -8.08
CA GLU A 16 -13.85 -15.64 -7.13
C GLU A 16 -13.13 -15.83 -5.79
N PHE A 17 -12.98 -17.08 -5.35
CA PHE A 17 -12.20 -17.41 -4.17
C PHE A 17 -10.76 -16.87 -4.27
N TRP A 18 -10.09 -17.09 -5.42
CA TRP A 18 -8.74 -16.59 -5.64
C TRP A 18 -8.68 -15.06 -5.67
N TRP A 19 -9.70 -14.39 -6.21
CA TRP A 19 -9.78 -12.93 -6.16
C TRP A 19 -9.98 -12.38 -4.76
N VAL A 20 -10.84 -13.01 -3.96
CA VAL A 20 -11.04 -12.65 -2.54
C VAL A 20 -9.75 -12.89 -1.74
N ALA A 21 -9.07 -14.02 -1.96
CA ALA A 21 -7.78 -14.31 -1.35
C ALA A 21 -6.72 -13.26 -1.73
N LEU A 22 -6.68 -12.85 -3.00
CA LEU A 22 -5.83 -11.76 -3.47
C LEU A 22 -6.18 -10.44 -2.75
N GLY A 23 -7.46 -10.12 -2.60
CA GLY A 23 -7.93 -8.96 -1.85
C GLY A 23 -7.44 -8.97 -0.38
N PHE A 24 -7.50 -10.12 0.29
CA PHE A 24 -6.96 -10.26 1.65
C PHE A 24 -5.44 -10.09 1.70
N VAL A 25 -4.70 -10.68 0.75
CA VAL A 25 -3.24 -10.51 0.65
C VAL A 25 -2.88 -9.04 0.40
N ALA A 26 -3.59 -8.39 -0.52
CA ALA A 26 -3.43 -6.97 -0.83
C ALA A 26 -3.68 -6.10 0.42
N GLN A 27 -4.75 -6.39 1.15
CA GLN A 27 -5.08 -5.72 2.40
C GLN A 27 -4.02 -5.97 3.49
N ALA A 28 -3.47 -7.19 3.58
CA ALA A 28 -2.41 -7.51 4.53
C ALA A 28 -1.12 -6.74 4.23
N ILE A 29 -0.70 -6.70 2.96
CA ILE A 29 0.44 -5.89 2.50
C ILE A 29 0.18 -4.42 2.82
N PHE A 30 -1.01 -3.92 2.50
CA PHE A 30 -1.37 -2.53 2.75
C PHE A 30 -1.43 -2.20 4.24
N ALA A 31 -1.88 -3.11 5.10
CA ALA A 31 -1.92 -2.92 6.56
C ALA A 31 -0.51 -3.02 7.19
N SER A 32 0.36 -3.87 6.64
CA SER A 32 1.73 -4.05 7.15
C SER A 32 2.54 -2.76 7.17
N ARG A 33 2.20 -1.77 6.33
CA ARG A 33 2.83 -0.44 6.34
C ARG A 33 2.77 0.22 7.72
N PHE A 34 1.66 0.07 8.45
CA PHE A 34 1.49 0.67 9.77
C PHE A 34 2.36 -0.04 10.80
N ILE A 35 2.49 -1.36 10.69
CA ILE A 35 3.41 -2.15 11.52
C ILE A 35 4.84 -1.71 11.27
N VAL A 36 5.25 -1.57 10.00
CA VAL A 36 6.60 -1.11 9.65
C VAL A 36 6.86 0.32 10.13
N GLN A 37 5.89 1.22 10.00
CA GLN A 37 6.00 2.59 10.50
C GLN A 37 6.09 2.63 12.03
N TRP A 38 5.29 1.83 12.72
CA TRP A 38 5.32 1.75 14.18
C TRP A 38 6.69 1.26 14.67
N ILE A 39 7.18 0.14 14.15
CA ILE A 39 8.50 -0.40 14.51
C ILE A 39 9.61 0.62 14.20
N ALA A 40 9.55 1.31 13.07
CA ALA A 40 10.54 2.33 12.71
C ALA A 40 10.47 3.57 13.63
N SER A 41 9.26 3.99 14.02
CA SER A 41 9.07 5.14 14.90
C SER A 41 9.50 4.84 16.33
N GLU A 42 9.26 3.62 16.82
CA GLU A 42 9.70 3.17 18.14
C GLU A 42 11.23 3.16 18.24
N LYS A 43 11.90 2.63 17.20
CA LYS A 43 13.37 2.63 17.11
C LYS A 43 13.99 4.02 17.10
N GLU A 44 13.28 4.99 16.54
CA GLU A 44 13.77 6.37 16.37
C GLU A 44 13.23 7.33 17.46
N ALA A 45 12.38 6.84 18.37
CA ALA A 45 11.69 7.61 19.41
C ALA A 45 10.99 8.90 18.89
N ARG A 46 10.52 8.89 17.64
CA ARG A 46 9.86 10.02 16.98
C ARG A 46 8.86 9.54 15.94
N SER A 47 7.87 10.37 15.63
CA SER A 47 6.91 10.11 14.55
C SER A 47 7.61 10.17 13.18
N TYR A 48 8.14 9.04 12.73
CA TYR A 48 8.92 8.90 11.50
C TYR A 48 8.24 7.94 10.52
N VAL A 49 8.07 8.38 9.27
CA VAL A 49 7.52 7.55 8.19
C VAL A 49 8.68 6.99 7.36
N PRO A 50 8.98 5.68 7.46
CA PRO A 50 10.08 5.07 6.72
C PRO A 50 9.80 5.01 5.22
N VAL A 51 10.86 5.00 4.40
CA VAL A 51 10.70 4.87 2.93
C VAL A 51 9.94 3.59 2.55
N ALA A 52 10.13 2.52 3.32
CA ALA A 52 9.41 1.26 3.16
C ALA A 52 7.88 1.41 3.25
N PHE A 53 7.37 2.37 4.04
CA PHE A 53 5.94 2.67 4.13
C PHE A 53 5.35 3.04 2.77
N TRP A 54 6.06 3.85 1.99
CA TRP A 54 5.60 4.31 0.68
C TRP A 54 5.60 3.17 -0.34
N TYR A 55 6.63 2.32 -0.35
CA TYR A 55 6.65 1.15 -1.23
C TYR A 55 5.55 0.13 -0.91
N LEU A 56 5.30 -0.14 0.38
CA LEU A 56 4.20 -1.00 0.82
C LEU A 56 2.84 -0.41 0.46
N SER A 57 2.70 0.92 0.55
CA SER A 57 1.46 1.60 0.18
C SER A 57 1.19 1.56 -1.33
N ILE A 58 2.23 1.68 -2.16
CA ILE A 58 2.09 1.56 -3.63
C ILE A 58 1.78 0.12 -4.01
N SER A 59 2.54 -0.85 -3.50
CA SER A 59 2.32 -2.27 -3.82
C SER A 59 0.97 -2.78 -3.34
N GLY A 60 0.62 -2.55 -2.07
CA GLY A 60 -0.69 -2.90 -1.53
C GLY A 60 -1.82 -2.13 -2.21
N GLY A 61 -1.63 -0.84 -2.50
CA GLY A 61 -2.62 0.01 -3.17
C GLY A 61 -2.91 -0.44 -4.61
N LEU A 62 -1.89 -0.84 -5.37
CA LEU A 62 -2.06 -1.37 -6.73
C LEU A 62 -2.79 -2.71 -6.73
N LEU A 63 -2.47 -3.61 -5.79
CA LEU A 63 -3.18 -4.88 -5.65
C LEU A 63 -4.64 -4.67 -5.21
N MET A 64 -4.88 -3.74 -4.27
CA MET A 64 -6.23 -3.37 -3.86
C MET A 64 -7.01 -2.70 -5.00
N LEU A 65 -6.35 -1.90 -5.83
CA LEU A 65 -6.96 -1.29 -7.02
C LEU A 65 -7.35 -2.35 -8.06
N ALA A 66 -6.49 -3.35 -8.30
CA ALA A 66 -6.81 -4.47 -9.18
C ALA A 66 -8.03 -5.25 -8.66
N TYR A 67 -8.09 -5.52 -7.35
CA TYR A 67 -9.25 -6.13 -6.70
C TYR A 67 -10.51 -5.25 -6.79
N ALA A 68 -10.38 -3.94 -6.60
CA ALA A 68 -11.48 -2.98 -6.69
C ALA A 68 -12.11 -2.93 -8.08
N ILE A 69 -11.28 -2.94 -9.12
CA ILE A 69 -11.70 -2.98 -10.52
C ILE A 69 -12.45 -4.28 -10.80
N TYR A 70 -11.93 -5.41 -10.31
CA TYR A 70 -12.60 -6.71 -10.44
C TYR A 70 -13.98 -6.71 -9.76
N ARG A 71 -14.09 -6.16 -8.55
CA ARG A 71 -15.38 -6.07 -7.82
C ARG A 71 -16.29 -4.94 -8.31
N GLN A 72 -15.83 -4.15 -9.29
CA GLN A 72 -16.53 -2.98 -9.84
C GLN A 72 -16.97 -1.98 -8.74
N ASP A 73 -16.11 -1.73 -7.74
CA ASP A 73 -16.38 -0.76 -6.68
C ASP A 73 -15.78 0.61 -7.04
N PRO A 74 -16.57 1.56 -7.57
CA PRO A 74 -16.05 2.85 -8.03
C PRO A 74 -15.48 3.71 -6.89
N VAL A 75 -16.02 3.61 -5.67
CA VAL A 75 -15.55 4.40 -4.53
C VAL A 75 -14.16 3.92 -4.14
N PHE A 76 -13.97 2.61 -4.09
CA PHE A 76 -12.69 2.02 -3.73
C PHE A 76 -11.62 2.23 -4.82
N ILE A 77 -12.02 2.16 -6.10
CA ILE A 77 -11.15 2.48 -7.25
C ILE A 77 -10.65 3.93 -7.15
N LEU A 78 -11.53 4.89 -6.93
CA LEU A 78 -11.16 6.31 -6.81
C LEU A 78 -10.25 6.55 -5.60
N GLY A 79 -10.54 5.92 -4.46
CA GLY A 79 -9.71 6.02 -3.26
C GLY A 79 -8.29 5.48 -3.49
N GLN A 80 -8.18 4.26 -4.03
CA GLN A 80 -6.87 3.61 -4.20
C GLN A 80 -6.04 4.23 -5.34
N SER A 81 -6.67 4.63 -6.44
CA SER A 81 -5.96 5.34 -7.53
C SER A 81 -5.37 6.67 -7.05
N THR A 82 -6.16 7.46 -6.32
CA THR A 82 -5.68 8.71 -5.70
C THR A 82 -4.57 8.43 -4.70
N GLY A 83 -4.72 7.40 -3.87
CA GLY A 83 -3.69 6.96 -2.91
C GLY A 83 -2.36 6.66 -3.58
N VAL A 84 -2.35 5.83 -4.63
CA VAL A 84 -1.14 5.45 -5.36
C VAL A 84 -0.41 6.67 -5.95
N ILE A 85 -1.15 7.65 -6.48
CA ILE A 85 -0.56 8.90 -7.00
C ILE A 85 0.14 9.66 -5.87
N VAL A 86 -0.52 9.86 -4.73
CA VAL A 86 0.04 10.56 -3.57
C VAL A 86 1.27 9.84 -3.03
N TYR A 87 1.22 8.52 -2.90
CA TYR A 87 2.35 7.71 -2.40
C TYR A 87 3.56 7.80 -3.32
N THR A 88 3.32 7.74 -4.62
CA THR A 88 4.37 7.87 -5.65
C THR A 88 5.00 9.27 -5.61
N ARG A 89 4.17 10.31 -5.53
CA ARG A 89 4.65 11.71 -5.41
C ARG A 89 5.49 11.91 -4.15
N ASN A 90 5.08 11.36 -3.02
CA ASN A 90 5.84 11.48 -1.78
C ASN A 90 7.18 10.74 -1.86
N LEU A 91 7.23 9.57 -2.50
CA LEU A 91 8.48 8.87 -2.77
C LEU A 91 9.42 9.67 -3.68
N MET A 92 8.89 10.33 -4.71
CA MET A 92 9.66 11.21 -5.60
C MET A 92 10.28 12.38 -4.84
N LEU A 93 9.54 13.02 -3.93
CA LEU A 93 10.06 14.10 -3.10
C LEU A 93 11.21 13.62 -2.22
N ILE A 94 11.04 12.49 -1.53
CA ILE A 94 12.08 11.92 -0.67
C ILE A 94 13.36 11.63 -1.45
N ARG A 95 13.24 11.12 -2.68
CA ARG A 95 14.39 10.88 -3.56
C ARG A 95 15.07 12.19 -3.97
N ARG A 96 14.31 13.22 -4.32
CA ARG A 96 14.87 14.54 -4.70
C ARG A 96 15.63 15.20 -3.55
N THR A 97 15.10 15.17 -2.33
CA THR A 97 15.78 15.74 -1.16
C THR A 97 17.12 15.04 -0.88
N LYS A 98 17.17 13.70 -1.01
CA LYS A 98 18.43 12.94 -0.86
C LYS A 98 19.49 13.33 -1.89
N HIS A 99 19.11 13.68 -3.11
CA HIS A 99 20.06 14.14 -4.14
C HIS A 99 20.58 15.55 -3.82
N THR A 100 19.70 16.47 -3.42
CA THR A 100 20.10 17.85 -3.07
C THR A 100 21.04 17.91 -1.86
N ASP A 101 20.82 17.08 -0.83
CA ASP A 101 21.71 17.03 0.33
C ASP A 101 23.11 16.46 -0.02
N ALA A 102 23.18 15.53 -0.99
CA ALA A 102 24.45 14.97 -1.46
C ALA A 102 25.26 15.98 -2.30
N ASP A 103 24.59 16.77 -3.14
CA ASP A 103 25.22 17.79 -3.99
C ASP A 103 25.72 19.00 -3.17
N ALA A 104 25.01 19.36 -2.09
CA ALA A 104 25.41 20.42 -1.17
C ALA A 104 26.68 20.09 -0.39
N VAL A 105 26.86 18.81 0.02
CA VAL A 105 28.09 18.33 0.68
C VAL A 105 29.29 18.34 -0.27
N HIS A 106 29.07 18.19 -1.58
CA HIS A 106 30.13 18.13 -2.58
C HIS A 106 30.59 19.50 -3.08
N THR A 107 29.74 20.54 -2.94
CA THR A 107 30.03 21.93 -3.35
C THR A 107 30.77 22.72 -2.27
N GLN A 108 30.85 22.21 -1.03
CA GLN A 108 31.55 22.83 0.09
C GLN A 108 33.02 22.38 0.27
N LYS A 109 33.58 21.62 -0.67
CA LYS A 109 35.02 21.28 -0.73
C LYS A 109 35.71 22.04 -1.85
#